data_AF-A0AAD5BUK4-F1
#
_entry.id   AF-A0AAD5BUK4-F1
#
_cell.length_a   1.000
_cell.length_b   1.000
_cell.length_c   1.000
_cell.angle_alpha   90.00
_cell.angle_beta   90.00
_cell.angle_gamma   90.00
#
_symmetry.space_group_name_H-M   'P 1'
#
loop_
_entity.id
_entity.type
_entity.pdbx_description
1 polymer ?
#
loop_
_entity_poly.entity_id
_entity_poly.type
_entity_poly.pdbx_seq_one_letter_code
_entity_poly.pdbx_strand_id
1 'polypeptide(L)'
;MPINLALCFAICAVLIAIVSAEDPYRFFEWNVTYGVIYPLGVRQQGILINGQFPGPTIHSVTNDNLIINVINSLDEPFLISWNGIQQRRNSFEDGVYGTTCPIPPVLKGDPRSRT
;
A
#
# COMPACT_ATOMS: atom_id res chain seq x y z
N MET A 1 53.82 -0.80 8.11
CA MET A 1 52.75 -0.41 9.05
C MET A 1 51.67 0.49 8.42
N PRO A 2 51.95 1.59 7.69
CA PRO A 2 50.89 2.47 7.17
C PRO A 2 50.09 1.90 5.99
N ILE A 3 50.72 1.05 5.16
CA ILE A 3 50.08 0.42 3.98
C ILE A 3 48.94 -0.52 4.40
N ASN A 4 49.13 -1.31 5.47
CA ASN A 4 48.08 -2.19 5.98
C ASN A 4 46.89 -1.41 6.54
N LEU A 5 47.14 -0.25 7.15
CA LEU A 5 46.08 0.61 7.67
C LEU A 5 45.28 1.27 6.53
N ALA A 6 45.97 1.82 5.52
CA ALA A 6 45.33 2.40 4.34
C ALA A 6 44.51 1.36 3.56
N LEU A 7 45.01 0.12 3.44
CA LEU A 7 44.29 -0.99 2.84
C LEU A 7 43.03 -1.35 3.62
N CYS A 8 43.10 -1.43 4.95
CA CYS A 8 41.93 -1.67 5.78
C CYS A 8 40.87 -0.55 5.62
N PHE A 9 41.28 0.71 5.58
CA PHE A 9 40.35 1.82 5.34
C PHE A 9 39.70 1.75 3.96
N ALA A 10 40.47 1.42 2.91
CA ALA A 10 39.93 1.24 1.57
C ALA A 10 38.91 0.08 1.52
N ILE A 11 39.20 -1.05 2.19
CA ILE A 11 38.29 -2.19 2.29
C ILE A 11 37.01 -1.80 3.04
N CYS A 12 37.12 -1.13 4.20
CA CYS A 12 35.95 -0.67 4.95
C CYS A 12 35.10 0.33 4.15
N ALA A 13 35.74 1.27 3.45
CA ALA A 13 35.03 2.24 2.60
C ALA A 13 34.28 1.53 1.45
N VAL A 14 34.89 0.53 0.83
CA VAL A 14 34.24 -0.29 -0.20
C VAL A 14 33.09 -1.11 0.39
N LEU A 15 33.26 -1.73 1.57
CA LEU A 15 32.21 -2.50 2.24
C LEU A 15 31.01 -1.64 2.62
N ILE A 16 31.25 -0.40 3.08
CA ILE A 16 30.18 0.57 3.37
C ILE A 16 29.50 1.03 2.08
N ALA A 17 30.24 1.17 0.97
CA ALA A 17 29.69 1.63 -0.30
C ALA A 17 28.79 0.59 -0.99
N ILE A 18 28.95 -0.71 -0.68
CA ILE A 18 28.21 -1.80 -1.33
C ILE A 18 27.06 -2.38 -0.47
N VAL A 19 26.89 -1.92 0.78
CA VAL A 19 25.80 -2.41 1.62
C VAL A 19 24.46 -1.80 1.16
N SER A 20 23.47 -2.65 0.90
CA SER A 20 22.07 -2.23 0.71
C SER A 20 21.26 -2.77 1.88
N ALA A 21 20.45 -1.91 2.50
CA ALA A 21 19.59 -2.24 3.65
C ALA A 21 18.11 -1.98 3.35
N GLU A 22 17.75 -1.86 2.06
CA GLU A 22 16.38 -1.61 1.63
C GLU A 22 15.61 -2.91 1.44
N ASP A 23 14.37 -2.94 1.92
CA ASP A 23 13.46 -4.07 1.77
C ASP A 23 12.60 -3.95 0.49
N PRO A 24 12.12 -5.07 -0.09
CA PRO A 24 11.36 -5.04 -1.34
C PRO A 24 10.07 -4.22 -1.26
N TYR A 25 9.74 -3.53 -2.35
CA TYR A 25 8.46 -2.83 -2.52
C TYR A 25 7.47 -3.67 -3.33
N ARG A 26 6.21 -3.69 -2.90
CA ARG A 26 5.09 -4.28 -3.65
C ARG A 26 4.05 -3.21 -3.93
N PHE A 27 3.66 -3.10 -5.20
CA PHE A 27 2.70 -2.11 -5.67
C PHE A 27 1.38 -2.78 -6.00
N PHE A 28 0.28 -2.20 -5.52
CA PHE A 28 -1.07 -2.64 -5.80
C PHE A 28 -1.91 -1.45 -6.25
N GLU A 29 -2.77 -1.68 -7.22
CA GLU A 29 -3.76 -0.72 -7.67
C GLU A 29 -5.15 -1.28 -7.43
N TRP A 30 -5.94 -0.58 -6.63
CA TRP A 30 -7.26 -0.99 -6.17
C TRP A 30 -8.30 0.01 -6.64
N ASN A 31 -9.14 -0.42 -7.58
CA ASN A 31 -10.34 0.31 -7.96
C ASN A 31 -11.53 -0.21 -7.16
N VAL A 32 -12.07 0.66 -6.30
CA VAL A 32 -13.19 0.36 -5.41
C VAL A 32 -14.49 0.77 -6.09
N THR A 33 -15.39 -0.19 -6.29
CA THR A 33 -16.63 -0.02 -7.07
C THR A 33 -17.80 -0.73 -6.40
N TYR A 34 -19.03 -0.29 -6.68
CA TYR A 34 -20.19 -1.11 -6.41
C TYR A 34 -20.32 -2.22 -7.43
N GLY A 35 -20.77 -3.39 -6.98
CA GLY A 35 -21.18 -4.46 -7.86
C GLY A 35 -22.23 -5.37 -7.22
N VAL A 36 -22.69 -6.33 -8.01
CA VAL A 36 -23.70 -7.31 -7.58
C VAL A 36 -22.98 -8.54 -7.03
N ILE A 37 -23.32 -8.93 -5.80
CA ILE A 37 -22.78 -10.11 -5.12
C ILE A 37 -23.90 -11.02 -4.63
N TYR A 38 -23.56 -12.29 -4.35
CA TYR A 38 -24.50 -13.31 -3.88
C TYR A 38 -23.94 -14.12 -2.67
N PRO A 39 -23.61 -13.48 -1.53
CA PRO A 39 -22.92 -14.17 -0.42
C PRO A 39 -23.72 -15.35 0.16
N LEU A 40 -25.05 -15.24 0.15
CA LEU A 40 -25.99 -16.26 0.64
C LEU A 40 -26.95 -16.73 -0.48
N GLY A 41 -26.53 -16.61 -1.75
CA GLY A 41 -27.37 -16.95 -2.92
C GLY A 41 -28.45 -15.91 -3.26
N VAL A 42 -28.59 -14.84 -2.48
CA VAL A 42 -29.51 -13.72 -2.75
C VAL A 42 -28.74 -12.54 -3.34
N ARG A 43 -29.33 -11.90 -4.36
CA ARG A 43 -28.76 -10.72 -5.01
C ARG A 43 -28.66 -9.55 -4.05
N GLN A 44 -27.45 -9.00 -3.87
CA GLN A 44 -27.18 -7.83 -3.03
C GLN A 44 -26.19 -6.89 -3.71
N GLN A 45 -26.25 -5.60 -3.39
CA GLN A 45 -25.21 -4.64 -3.77
C GLN A 45 -24.09 -4.72 -2.74
N GLY A 46 -22.86 -4.89 -3.21
CA GLY A 46 -21.66 -4.93 -2.37
C GLY A 46 -20.56 -4.02 -2.91
N ILE A 47 -19.58 -3.75 -2.06
CA ILE A 47 -18.36 -3.04 -2.43
C ILE A 47 -17.32 -4.07 -2.88
N LEU A 48 -16.75 -3.83 -4.04
CA LEU A 48 -15.76 -4.68 -4.70
C LEU A 48 -14.43 -3.95 -4.79
N ILE A 49 -13.34 -4.70 -4.68
CA ILE A 49 -12.00 -4.23 -5.04
C ILE A 49 -11.61 -4.96 -6.31
N ASN A 50 -11.34 -4.21 -7.40
CA ASN A 50 -11.02 -4.78 -8.71
C ASN A 50 -12.06 -5.80 -9.21
N GLY A 51 -13.34 -5.54 -8.93
CA GLY A 51 -14.45 -6.41 -9.32
C GLY A 51 -14.58 -7.71 -8.53
N GLN A 52 -13.79 -7.91 -7.46
CA GLN A 52 -13.76 -9.13 -6.67
C GLN A 52 -14.46 -8.97 -5.32
N PHE A 53 -15.15 -10.03 -4.90
CA PHE A 53 -15.70 -10.21 -3.56
C PHE A 53 -15.52 -11.67 -3.10
N PRO A 54 -14.79 -11.94 -2.01
CA PRO A 54 -13.96 -11.01 -1.24
C PRO A 54 -12.90 -10.28 -2.09
N GLY A 55 -12.38 -9.17 -1.59
CA GLY A 55 -11.31 -8.43 -2.27
C GLY A 55 -10.03 -9.28 -2.44
N PRO A 56 -9.09 -8.83 -3.30
CA PRO A 56 -7.86 -9.56 -3.57
C PRO A 56 -7.00 -9.69 -2.30
N THR A 57 -6.41 -10.87 -2.10
CA THR A 57 -5.51 -11.11 -0.97
C THR A 57 -4.14 -10.50 -1.24
N ILE A 58 -3.60 -9.79 -0.25
CA ILE A 58 -2.22 -9.30 -0.28
C ILE A 58 -1.31 -10.42 0.23
N HIS A 59 -0.44 -10.92 -0.64
CA HIS A 59 0.65 -11.81 -0.24
C HIS A 59 1.93 -10.98 -0.08
N SER A 60 2.46 -10.92 1.13
CA SER A 60 3.72 -10.25 1.47
C SER A 60 4.48 -11.02 2.55
N VAL A 61 5.76 -10.71 2.70
CA VAL A 61 6.59 -11.20 3.81
C VAL A 61 6.92 -10.06 4.77
N THR A 62 7.46 -10.40 5.93
CA THR A 62 7.90 -9.42 6.93
C THR A 62 8.86 -8.40 6.31
N ASN A 63 8.65 -7.12 6.62
CA ASN A 63 9.40 -5.95 6.15
C ASN A 63 9.17 -5.53 4.69
N ASP A 64 8.35 -6.24 3.90
CA ASP A 64 7.96 -5.72 2.59
C ASP A 64 7.27 -4.36 2.73
N ASN A 65 7.68 -3.40 1.90
CA ASN A 65 7.05 -2.09 1.80
C ASN A 65 5.86 -2.18 0.84
N LEU A 66 4.64 -1.96 1.33
CA LEU A 66 3.43 -2.06 0.53
C LEU A 66 2.98 -0.67 0.09
N ILE A 67 2.88 -0.45 -1.22
CA ILE A 67 2.28 0.76 -1.80
C ILE A 67 0.96 0.36 -2.45
N ILE A 68 -0.14 0.84 -1.90
CA ILE A 68 -1.48 0.48 -2.37
C ILE A 68 -2.17 1.75 -2.82
N ASN A 69 -2.27 1.92 -4.15
CA ASN A 69 -3.00 3.01 -4.76
C ASN A 69 -4.50 2.69 -4.76
N VAL A 70 -5.29 3.47 -4.03
CA VAL A 70 -6.73 3.26 -3.87
C VAL A 70 -7.50 4.32 -4.65
N ILE A 71 -8.28 3.86 -5.61
CA ILE A 71 -9.14 4.68 -6.46
C ILE A 71 -10.58 4.48 -6.02
N ASN A 72 -11.21 5.54 -5.52
CA ASN A 72 -12.62 5.52 -5.13
C ASN A 72 -13.53 5.81 -6.33
N SER A 73 -14.13 4.77 -6.90
CA SER A 73 -15.16 4.87 -7.95
C SER A 73 -16.59 4.69 -7.41
N LEU A 74 -16.78 4.83 -6.10
CA LEU A 74 -18.10 4.92 -5.46
C LEU A 74 -18.67 6.34 -5.60
N ASP A 75 -19.92 6.53 -5.19
CA ASP A 75 -20.57 7.84 -5.10
C ASP A 75 -20.41 8.50 -3.72
N GLU A 76 -19.77 7.81 -2.78
CA GLU A 76 -19.56 8.26 -1.41
C GLU A 76 -18.09 8.15 -0.98
N PRO A 77 -17.62 9.03 -0.08
CA PRO A 77 -16.27 8.94 0.44
C PRO A 77 -16.13 7.78 1.44
N PHE A 78 -14.99 7.09 1.44
CA PHE A 78 -14.72 5.99 2.38
C PHE A 78 -13.29 6.00 2.94
N LEU A 79 -13.05 5.16 3.93
CA LEU A 79 -11.73 4.89 4.52
C LEU A 79 -11.38 3.39 4.39
N ILE A 80 -10.09 3.05 4.25
CA ILE A 80 -9.58 1.68 4.31
C ILE A 80 -8.68 1.56 5.54
N SER A 81 -9.03 0.66 6.45
CA SER A 81 -8.22 0.37 7.63
C SER A 81 -7.52 -0.98 7.53
N TRP A 82 -6.37 -1.08 8.20
CA TRP A 82 -5.47 -2.24 8.13
C TRP A 82 -5.51 -3.04 9.42
N ASN A 83 -6.49 -3.93 9.55
CA ASN A 83 -6.65 -4.74 10.75
C ASN A 83 -5.39 -5.56 11.05
N GLY A 84 -4.80 -5.35 12.23
CA GLY A 84 -3.64 -6.10 12.73
C GLY A 84 -2.27 -5.57 12.27
N ILE A 85 -2.22 -4.55 11.40
CA ILE A 85 -0.96 -3.91 11.00
C ILE A 85 -0.62 -2.79 11.97
N GLN A 86 0.61 -2.80 12.50
CA GLN A 86 1.08 -1.74 13.38
C GLN A 86 1.71 -0.61 12.56
N GLN A 87 1.00 0.50 12.41
CA GLN A 87 1.49 1.70 11.73
C GLN A 87 2.52 2.49 12.57
N ARG A 88 3.75 1.98 12.64
CA ARG A 88 4.86 2.63 13.39
C ARG A 88 5.37 3.86 12.65
N ARG A 89 5.15 5.04 13.26
CA ARG A 89 5.56 6.36 12.73
C ARG A 89 4.85 6.78 11.43
N ASN A 90 3.86 6.02 10.99
CA ASN A 90 3.01 6.31 9.82
C ASN A 90 1.51 6.21 10.19
N SER A 91 1.13 6.71 11.38
CA SER A 91 -0.25 6.63 11.86
C SER A 91 -1.29 7.27 10.93
N PHE A 92 -0.88 8.22 10.09
CA PHE A 92 -1.72 8.85 9.07
C PHE A 92 -2.11 7.91 7.92
N GLU A 93 -1.56 6.69 7.87
CA GLU A 93 -1.88 5.62 6.90
C GLU A 93 -2.77 4.53 7.50
N ASP A 94 -3.19 4.67 8.77
CA ASP A 94 -4.05 3.69 9.45
C ASP A 94 -5.47 3.65 8.85
N GLY A 95 -5.91 4.75 8.22
CA GLY A 95 -7.18 4.85 7.53
C GLY A 95 -8.38 4.71 8.46
N VAL A 96 -8.28 5.34 9.63
CA VAL A 96 -9.35 5.47 10.61
C VAL A 96 -9.69 6.95 10.77
N TYR A 97 -10.95 7.24 11.12
CA TYR A 97 -11.36 8.60 11.43
C TYR A 97 -10.49 9.21 12.52
N GLY A 98 -9.93 10.38 12.24
CA GLY A 98 -9.02 11.10 13.14
C GLY A 98 -7.54 10.97 12.75
N THR A 99 -7.13 9.90 12.06
CA THR A 99 -5.77 9.78 11.52
C THR A 99 -5.69 10.15 10.04
N THR A 100 -6.76 9.88 9.28
CA THR A 100 -6.85 10.15 7.84
C THR A 100 -8.23 10.72 7.48
N CYS A 101 -8.28 11.57 6.44
CA CYS A 101 -9.55 12.01 5.86
C CYS A 101 -10.11 10.93 4.90
N PRO A 102 -11.44 10.79 4.77
CA PRO A 102 -12.04 9.89 3.79
C PRO A 102 -11.58 10.18 2.35
N ILE A 103 -11.34 9.12 1.58
CA ILE A 103 -10.96 9.17 0.17
C ILE A 103 -12.19 9.62 -0.63
N PRO A 104 -12.16 10.80 -1.27
CA PRO A 104 -13.31 11.30 -2.01
C PRO A 104 -13.54 10.46 -3.28
N PRO A 105 -14.78 10.37 -3.77
CA PRO A 105 -15.07 9.86 -5.10
C PRO A 105 -14.24 10.54 -6.19
N VAL A 106 -13.81 9.78 -7.17
CA VAL A 106 -13.23 10.33 -8.39
C VAL A 106 -14.30 11.15 -9.12
N LEU A 107 -14.07 12.45 -9.24
CA LEU A 107 -14.90 13.31 -10.07
C LEU A 107 -14.81 12.86 -11.52
N LYS A 108 -15.95 12.74 -12.20
CA LYS A 108 -16.03 12.40 -13.62
C LYS A 108 -15.28 13.47 -14.44
N GLY A 109 -14.02 13.19 -14.80
CA GLY A 109 -13.13 14.10 -15.52
C GLY A 109 -11.84 14.52 -14.80
N ASP A 110 -11.55 14.04 -13.57
CA ASP A 110 -10.27 14.33 -12.89
C ASP A 110 -9.09 13.67 -13.65
N PRO A 111 -8.06 14.42 -14.08
CA PRO A 111 -6.86 13.87 -14.71
C PRO A 111 -6.09 12.86 -13.85
N ARG A 112 -6.23 12.93 -12.51
CA ARG A 112 -5.56 12.02 -11.55
C ARG A 112 -6.20 10.63 -11.47
N SER A 113 -7.34 10.41 -12.12
CA SER A 113 -7.98 9.10 -12.23
C SER A 113 -7.39 8.19 -13.31
N ARG A 114 -6.43 8.71 -14.09
CA ARG A 114 -5.91 8.09 -15.30
C ARG A 114 -4.43 7.69 -15.21
N THR A 115 -3.83 7.87 -14.04
CA THR A 115 -2.44 7.55 -13.69
C THR A 115 -2.42 6.59 -12.52
#